data_AF-A0A0T6B3B6-F1
#
_entry.id   AF-A0A0T6B3B6-F1
#
_cell.length_a   1.000
_cell.length_b   1.000
_cell.length_c   1.000
_cell.angle_alpha   90.00
_cell.angle_beta   90.00
_cell.angle_gamma   90.00
#
_symmetry.space_group_name_H-M   'P 1'
#
loop_
_entity.id
_entity.type
_entity.pdbx_description
1 polymer ?
#
loop_
_entity_poly.entity_id
_entity_poly.type
_entity_poly.pdbx_seq_one_letter_code
_entity_poly.pdbx_strand_id
1 'polypeptide(L)'
;MWMPTHVQVTVQKASELLTKGKNNTNDCFVTIGLGKTKFQTSVKEKAEAFVEWYEECELPIPDQGNTAEIILTVLHRNFLGVDEFLGRVTIPLNSLDVYERP
;
A
#
# COMPACT_ATOMS: atom_id res chain seq x y z
N MET A 1 -21.26 9.76 -20.35
CA MET A 1 -20.80 8.56 -19.63
C MET A 1 -19.88 9.03 -18.53
N TRP A 2 -20.17 8.71 -17.27
CA TRP A 2 -19.32 9.09 -16.14
C TRP A 2 -18.05 8.21 -16.14
N MET A 3 -16.93 8.80 -15.73
CA MET A 3 -15.64 8.10 -15.61
C MET A 3 -15.16 8.26 -14.17
N PRO A 4 -14.71 7.20 -13.50
CA PRO A 4 -14.07 7.30 -12.20
C PRO A 4 -12.88 8.26 -12.25
N THR A 5 -12.77 9.13 -11.26
CA THR A 5 -11.66 10.08 -11.15
C THR A 5 -10.66 9.69 -10.06
N HIS A 6 -11.07 8.85 -9.12
CA HIS A 6 -10.28 8.44 -7.96
C HIS A 6 -10.50 6.96 -7.64
N VAL A 7 -9.54 6.39 -6.92
CA VAL A 7 -9.66 5.07 -6.28
C VAL A 7 -9.41 5.21 -4.79
N GLN A 8 -10.28 4.59 -4.01
CA GLN A 8 -10.14 4.45 -2.56
C GLN A 8 -9.41 3.15 -2.25
N VAL A 9 -8.37 3.23 -1.42
CA VAL A 9 -7.54 2.09 -1.03
C VAL A 9 -7.47 2.02 0.50
N THR A 10 -7.93 0.90 1.05
CA THR A 10 -7.80 0.59 2.47
C THR A 10 -6.75 -0.51 2.67
N VAL A 11 -5.64 -0.19 3.34
CA VAL A 11 -4.64 -1.19 3.76
C VAL A 11 -5.09 -1.78 5.08
N GLN A 12 -5.62 -3.00 5.04
CA GLN A 12 -6.14 -3.67 6.24
C GLN A 12 -5.02 -4.34 7.03
N LYS A 13 -4.39 -5.37 6.45
CA LYS A 13 -3.44 -6.24 7.13
C LYS A 13 -2.49 -6.95 6.17
N ALA A 14 -1.39 -7.48 6.72
CA ALA A 14 -0.46 -8.37 6.05
C ALA A 14 -0.07 -9.52 7.00
N SER A 15 0.23 -10.68 6.43
CA SER A 15 0.65 -11.89 7.15
C SER A 15 1.85 -12.52 6.47
N GLU A 16 2.57 -13.37 7.20
CA GLU A 16 3.72 -14.12 6.68
C GLU A 16 4.83 -13.20 6.11
N LEU A 17 4.97 -12.01 6.67
CA LEU A 17 6.00 -11.06 6.26
C LEU A 17 7.40 -11.61 6.58
N LEU A 18 8.34 -11.32 5.68
CA LEU A 18 9.76 -11.52 5.97
C LEU A 18 10.18 -10.64 7.16
N THR A 19 11.05 -11.16 8.02
CA THR A 19 11.59 -10.39 9.13
C THR A 19 12.99 -9.88 8.81
N LYS A 20 13.20 -8.57 8.97
CA LYS A 20 14.45 -7.86 8.69
C LYS A 20 15.00 -7.11 9.89
N GLY A 21 14.12 -6.59 10.75
CA GLY A 21 14.55 -5.83 11.92
C GLY A 21 15.12 -6.69 13.05
N LYS A 22 15.54 -6.00 14.11
CA LYS A 22 16.13 -6.64 15.30
C LYS A 22 15.08 -7.39 16.11
N ASN A 23 15.54 -8.33 16.94
CA ASN A 23 14.69 -9.12 17.84
C ASN A 23 13.55 -9.87 17.14
N ASN A 24 13.78 -10.27 15.88
CA ASN A 24 12.78 -10.94 15.05
C ASN A 24 11.48 -10.12 14.88
N THR A 25 11.61 -8.79 14.82
CA THR A 25 10.50 -7.86 14.58
C THR A 25 10.82 -6.90 13.44
N ASN A 26 9.81 -6.23 12.91
CA ASN A 26 9.92 -5.17 11.92
C ASN A 26 9.18 -3.91 12.40
N ASP A 27 9.75 -2.74 12.14
CA ASP A 27 9.00 -1.48 12.13
C ASP A 27 8.29 -1.34 10.77
N CYS A 28 7.09 -1.89 10.65
CA CYS A 28 6.39 -2.13 9.37
C CYS A 28 5.54 -0.95 8.91
N PHE A 29 5.59 -0.62 7.61
CA PHE A 29 4.65 0.29 6.97
C PHE A 29 4.41 -0.10 5.50
N VAL A 30 3.34 0.45 4.91
CA VAL A 30 2.99 0.22 3.50
C VAL A 30 3.07 1.53 2.74
N THR A 31 3.77 1.52 1.60
CA THR A 31 3.65 2.58 0.58
C THR A 31 2.56 2.20 -0.40
N ILE A 32 1.69 3.16 -0.71
CA ILE A 32 0.52 3.00 -1.57
C ILE A 32 0.71 3.93 -2.76
N GLY A 33 0.91 3.39 -3.96
CA GLY A 33 1.22 4.17 -5.15
C GLY A 33 0.22 3.99 -6.28
N LEU A 34 -0.10 5.07 -6.98
CA LEU A 34 -0.79 5.06 -8.28
C LEU A 34 -0.20 6.15 -9.18
N GLY A 35 0.45 5.75 -10.27
CA GLY A 35 1.17 6.67 -11.15
C GLY A 35 2.24 7.48 -10.38
N LYS A 36 2.08 8.80 -10.32
CA LYS A 36 2.99 9.70 -9.60
C LYS A 36 2.58 9.94 -8.14
N THR A 37 1.36 9.56 -7.75
CA THR A 37 0.83 9.80 -6.41
C THR A 37 1.24 8.67 -5.48
N LYS A 38 1.68 9.01 -4.27
CA LYS A 38 2.04 8.05 -3.24
C LYS A 38 1.49 8.49 -1.88
N PHE A 39 0.98 7.53 -1.13
CA PHE A 39 0.66 7.63 0.29
C PHE A 39 1.44 6.59 1.09
N GLN A 40 1.40 6.72 2.40
CA GLN A 40 2.02 5.79 3.31
C GLN A 40 1.12 5.62 4.53
N THR A 41 1.03 4.39 5.03
CA THR A 41 0.42 4.13 6.35
C THR A 41 1.31 4.65 7.49
N SER A 42 0.76 4.62 8.69
CA SER A 42 1.56 4.67 9.92
C SER A 42 2.55 3.49 9.99
N VAL A 43 3.61 3.68 10.79
CA VAL A 43 4.54 2.61 11.13
C VAL A 43 4.02 1.84 12.33
N LYS A 44 4.00 0.51 12.21
CA LYS A 44 3.77 -0.40 13.33
C LYS A 44 5.13 -0.87 13.83
N GLU A 45 5.55 -0.32 14.97
CA GLU A 45 6.84 -0.64 15.57
C GLU A 45 6.85 -2.06 16.14
N LYS A 46 8.01 -2.72 16.07
CA LYS A 46 8.23 -4.07 16.63
C LYS A 46 7.16 -5.09 16.23
N ALA A 47 6.66 -4.97 15.00
CA ALA A 47 5.63 -5.84 14.47
C ALA A 47 6.22 -7.24 14.16
N GLU A 48 5.44 -8.27 14.45
CA GLU A 48 5.77 -9.66 14.11
C GLU A 48 5.38 -9.94 12.64
N ALA A 49 5.25 -11.21 12.26
CA ALA A 49 4.90 -11.61 10.90
C ALA A 49 3.47 -11.19 10.47
N PHE A 50 2.60 -10.87 11.43
CA PHE A 50 1.22 -10.40 11.22
C PHE A 50 1.07 -8.94 11.68
N VAL A 51 0.53 -8.08 10.82
CA VAL A 51 0.42 -6.63 11.06
C VAL A 51 -0.90 -6.10 10.52
N GLU A 52 -1.51 -5.18 11.25
CA GLU A 52 -2.78 -4.52 10.87
C GLU A 52 -2.65 -2.99 10.92
N TRP A 53 -3.20 -2.33 9.90
CA TRP A 53 -3.22 -0.86 9.76
C TRP A 53 -4.65 -0.32 9.78
N TYR A 54 -5.54 -0.87 8.96
CA TYR A 54 -6.89 -0.36 8.72
C TYR A 54 -6.91 1.13 8.33
N GLU A 55 -5.94 1.53 7.51
CA GLU A 55 -5.77 2.91 7.07
C GLU A 55 -6.23 3.08 5.62
N GLU A 56 -6.87 4.21 5.32
CA GLU A 56 -7.46 4.49 4.01
C GLU A 56 -6.87 5.75 3.39
N CYS A 57 -6.73 5.73 2.05
CA CYS A 57 -6.44 6.92 1.26
C CYS A 57 -7.19 6.89 -0.08
N GLU A 58 -7.28 8.06 -0.71
CA GLU A 58 -7.88 8.23 -2.02
C GLU A 58 -6.80 8.72 -3.01
N LEU A 59 -6.66 8.05 -4.15
CA LEU A 59 -5.65 8.37 -5.16
C LEU A 59 -6.34 8.80 -6.47
N PRO A 60 -5.91 9.91 -7.10
CA PRO A 60 -6.43 10.32 -8.39
C PRO A 60 -6.00 9.34 -9.49
N ILE A 61 -6.94 8.98 -10.36
CA ILE A 61 -6.67 8.12 -11.53
C ILE A 61 -5.90 8.94 -12.57
N PRO A 62 -4.73 8.47 -13.05
CA PRO A 62 -3.97 9.19 -14.07
C PRO A 62 -4.73 9.27 -15.40
N ASP A 63 -4.53 10.36 -16.15
CA ASP A 63 -5.16 10.58 -17.47
C ASP A 63 -4.86 9.47 -18.49
N GLN A 64 -3.77 8.70 -18.32
CA GLN A 64 -3.45 7.51 -19.12
C GLN A 64 -4.28 6.27 -18.71
N GLY A 65 -5.52 6.46 -18.26
CA GLY A 65 -6.34 5.49 -17.55
C GLY A 65 -6.97 4.38 -18.41
N ASN A 66 -6.30 3.23 -18.46
CA ASN A 66 -6.87 1.85 -18.43
C ASN A 66 -5.80 0.79 -18.11
N THR A 67 -4.52 1.16 -18.07
CA THR A 67 -3.39 0.26 -17.76
C THR A 67 -2.64 0.65 -16.48
N ALA A 68 -3.13 1.63 -15.73
CA ALA A 68 -2.51 2.02 -14.46
C ALA A 68 -2.76 0.94 -13.41
N GLU A 69 -1.82 0.80 -12.48
CA GLU A 69 -1.88 -0.20 -11.41
C GLU A 69 -1.62 0.47 -10.07
N ILE A 70 -2.34 0.00 -9.04
CA ILE A 70 -2.06 0.33 -7.65
C ILE A 70 -0.91 -0.56 -7.19
N ILE A 71 0.12 0.05 -6.62
CA ILE A 71 1.29 -0.65 -6.10
C ILE A 71 1.29 -0.51 -4.59
N LEU A 72 1.21 -1.64 -3.89
CA LEU A 72 1.35 -1.70 -2.44
C LEU A 72 2.67 -2.37 -2.11
N THR A 73 3.56 -1.69 -1.38
CA THR A 73 4.85 -2.25 -0.96
C THR A 73 5.00 -2.15 0.54
N VAL A 74 5.19 -3.29 1.20
CA VAL A 74 5.45 -3.39 2.63
C VAL A 74 6.94 -3.28 2.88
N LEU A 75 7.33 -2.43 3.83
CA LEU A 75 8.70 -2.08 4.14
C LEU A 75 8.94 -2.15 5.65
N HIS A 76 10.16 -2.51 6.03
CA HIS A 76 10.71 -2.27 7.36
C HIS A 76 11.41 -0.92 7.37
N ARG A 77 11.03 -0.03 8.30
CA ARG A 77 11.69 1.25 8.52
C ARG A 77 13.09 1.06 9.09
N ASN A 78 14.10 1.50 8.35
CA ASN A 78 15.49 1.45 8.80
C ASN A 78 15.98 2.86 9.18
N PHE A 79 16.13 3.12 10.48
CA PHE A 79 16.53 4.45 10.98
C PHE A 79 17.96 4.87 10.61
N LEU A 80 18.82 3.91 10.24
CA LEU A 80 20.24 4.16 9.93
C LEU A 80 20.57 3.93 8.45
N GLY A 81 19.57 3.68 7.61
CA GLY A 81 19.77 3.30 6.22
C GLY A 81 18.51 3.47 5.37
N VAL A 82 18.47 2.74 4.26
CA VAL A 82 17.29 2.69 3.39
C VAL A 82 16.32 1.66 3.96
N ASP A 83 15.02 1.97 3.89
CA ASP A 83 13.96 1.05 4.28
C ASP A 83 14.05 -0.28 3.50
N GLU A 84 13.81 -1.39 4.19
CA GLU A 84 14.04 -2.73 3.66
C GLU A 84 12.74 -3.36 3.15
N PHE A 85 12.80 -3.98 1.96
CA PHE A 85 11.66 -4.63 1.32
C PHE A 85 11.18 -5.88 2.07
N LEU A 86 9.87 -5.93 2.35
CA LEU A 86 9.21 -7.10 2.96
C LEU A 86 8.24 -7.80 2.01
N GLY A 87 7.67 -7.09 1.03
CA GLY A 87 6.75 -7.65 0.05
C GLY A 87 6.09 -6.59 -0.83
N ARG A 88 5.54 -6.99 -1.97
CA ARG A 88 4.78 -6.10 -2.87
C ARG A 88 3.67 -6.86 -3.59
N VAL A 89 2.54 -6.17 -3.76
CA VAL A 89 1.47 -6.57 -4.67
C VAL A 89 1.17 -5.42 -5.65
N THR A 90 0.64 -5.77 -6.81
CA THR A 90 0.25 -4.81 -7.84
C THR A 90 -1.13 -5.18 -8.34
N ILE A 91 -2.04 -4.20 -8.35
CA ILE A 91 -3.47 -4.38 -8.63
C ILE A 91 -3.84 -3.50 -9.82
N PRO A 92 -4.11 -4.08 -11.00
CA PRO A 92 -4.55 -3.32 -12.17
C PRO A 92 -5.86 -2.58 -11.90
N LEU A 93 -5.96 -1.31 -12.33
CA LEU A 93 -7.22 -0.56 -12.14
C LEU A 93 -8.40 -1.18 -12.90
N ASN A 94 -8.12 -1.83 -14.03
CA ASN A 94 -9.14 -2.49 -14.85
C ASN A 94 -9.73 -3.77 -14.21
N SER A 95 -9.16 -4.24 -13.10
CA SER A 95 -9.71 -5.36 -12.33
C SER A 95 -10.61 -4.91 -11.18
N LEU A 96 -10.79 -3.60 -10.98
CA LEU A 96 -11.59 -3.06 -9.89
C LEU A 96 -13.01 -2.75 -10.36
N ASP A 97 -13.98 -3.02 -9.50
CA ASP A 97 -15.37 -2.63 -9.72
C ASP A 97 -15.52 -1.11 -9.66
N VAL A 98 -16.31 -0.58 -10.58
CA VAL A 98 -16.67 0.83 -10.61
C VAL A 98 -17.87 1.04 -9.70
N TYR A 99 -17.63 1.59 -8.50
CA TYR A 99 -18.71 1.95 -7.58
C TYR A 99 -19.24 3.35 -7.90
N GLU A 100 -20.54 3.45 -8.18
CA GLU A 100 -21.25 4.72 -8.12
C GLU A 100 -21.52 5.04 -6.65
N ARG A 101 -21.02 6.19 -6.15
CA ARG A 101 -21.49 6.70 -4.85
C ARG A 101 -22.97 7.12 -5.03
N PRO A 102 -23.89 6.73 -4.14
CA PRO A 102 -25.31 7.11 -4.20
C PRO A 102 -25.54 8.62 -4.24
#